data_AF-D5E4E4-F1
#
_entry.id   AF-D5E4E4-F1
#
_cell.length_a   1.000
_cell.length_b   1.000
_cell.length_c   1.000
_cell.angle_alpha   90.00
_cell.angle_beta   90.00
_cell.angle_gamma   90.00
#
_symmetry.space_group_name_H-M   'P 1'
#
loop_
_entity.id
_entity.type
_entity.pdbx_description
1 polymer ?
#
loop_
_entity_poly.entity_id
_entity_poly.type
_entity_poly.pdbx_seq_one_letter_code
_entity_poly.pdbx_strand_id
1 'polypeptide(L)'
;MKGLSTLRKIDAVGRIVIPIELRKLLDIGKDDEVEIILEDDHIEIKKYKESNECLITGEITPQSRRYANNLVLSPLGAKILYNEIKDKQKTFES
;
A
#
# COMPACT_ATOMS: atom_id res chain seq x y z
N MET A 1 -1.24 -25.62 -1.89
CA MET A 1 -2.20 -24.70 -2.55
C MET A 1 -2.29 -25.08 -4.02
N LYS A 2 -3.49 -25.27 -4.58
CA LYS A 2 -3.64 -25.43 -6.04
C LYS A 2 -3.43 -24.07 -6.68
N GLY A 3 -2.29 -23.84 -7.33
CA GLY A 3 -2.07 -22.65 -8.13
C GLY A 3 -3.06 -22.62 -9.29
N LEU A 4 -3.72 -21.49 -9.50
CA LEU A 4 -4.60 -21.29 -10.65
C LEU A 4 -3.71 -20.89 -11.84
N SER A 5 -3.45 -21.80 -12.77
CA SER A 5 -2.73 -21.50 -14.00
C SER A 5 -3.71 -21.25 -15.14
N THR A 6 -3.48 -20.20 -15.90
CA THR A 6 -4.30 -19.84 -17.07
C THR A 6 -3.42 -19.26 -18.16
N LEU A 7 -3.75 -19.59 -19.42
CA LEU A 7 -3.04 -19.06 -20.57
C LEU A 7 -3.82 -17.87 -21.15
N ARG A 8 -3.12 -16.77 -21.36
CA ARG A 8 -3.63 -15.58 -22.03
C ARG A 8 -2.64 -15.13 -23.09
N LYS A 9 -3.18 -14.82 -24.27
CA LYS A 9 -2.40 -14.18 -25.32
C LYS A 9 -2.17 -12.72 -24.93
N ILE A 10 -0.98 -12.24 -25.24
CA ILE A 10 -0.67 -10.82 -25.20
C ILE A 10 -1.37 -10.18 -26.39
N ASP A 11 -1.96 -9.00 -26.18
CA ASP A 11 -2.54 -8.25 -27.29
C ASP A 11 -1.46 -7.56 -28.15
N ALA A 12 -1.88 -6.82 -29.18
CA ALA A 12 -0.96 -6.16 -30.10
C ALA A 12 -0.05 -5.08 -29.46
N VAL A 13 -0.35 -4.64 -28.24
CA VAL A 13 0.33 -3.53 -27.55
C VAL A 13 1.02 -4.00 -26.26
N GLY A 14 0.98 -5.29 -25.94
CA GLY A 14 1.64 -5.82 -24.75
C GLY A 14 0.74 -5.98 -23.52
N ARG A 15 -0.57 -5.76 -23.62
CA ARG A 15 -1.49 -5.91 -22.49
C ARG A 15 -1.88 -7.36 -22.29
N ILE A 16 -2.00 -7.76 -21.01
CA ILE A 16 -2.48 -9.07 -20.59
C ILE A 16 -3.77 -8.89 -19.79
N VAL A 17 -4.76 -9.73 -20.05
CA VAL A 17 -6.03 -9.70 -19.31
C VAL A 17 -5.93 -10.59 -18.08
N ILE A 18 -6.03 -10.01 -16.88
CA ILE A 18 -6.19 -10.75 -15.63
C ILE A 18 -7.60 -11.38 -15.60
N PRO A 19 -7.75 -12.71 -15.49
CA PRO A 19 -9.03 -13.39 -15.37
C PRO A 19 -9.86 -12.92 -14.17
N ILE A 20 -11.18 -13.03 -14.28
CA ILE A 20 -12.11 -12.52 -13.27
C ILE A 20 -11.95 -13.25 -11.93
N GLU A 21 -11.56 -14.52 -11.95
CA GLU A 21 -11.31 -15.34 -10.77
C GLU A 21 -10.13 -14.78 -9.98
N LEU A 22 -9.02 -14.44 -10.66
CA LEU A 22 -7.84 -13.85 -10.03
C LEU A 22 -8.14 -12.45 -9.50
N ARG A 23 -8.91 -11.64 -10.23
CA ARG A 23 -9.34 -10.32 -9.73
C ARG A 23 -10.12 -10.42 -8.43
N LYS A 24 -11.05 -11.37 -8.33
CA LYS A 24 -11.83 -11.59 -7.10
C LYS A 24 -10.95 -12.07 -5.93
N LEU A 25 -9.97 -12.94 -6.21
CA LEU A 25 -9.06 -13.46 -5.19
C LEU A 25 -8.07 -12.40 -4.69
N LEU A 26 -7.58 -11.55 -5.58
CA LEU A 26 -6.66 -10.45 -5.27
C LEU A 26 -7.39 -9.15 -4.86
N ASP A 27 -8.72 -9.18 -4.83
CA ASP A 27 -9.58 -8.01 -4.55
C ASP A 27 -9.29 -6.82 -5.49
N ILE A 28 -8.94 -7.08 -6.76
CA ILE A 28 -8.64 -6.02 -7.74
C ILE A 28 -9.95 -5.58 -8.42
N GLY A 29 -10.36 -4.36 -8.10
CA GLY A 29 -11.54 -3.69 -8.63
C GLY A 29 -11.33 -3.05 -10.01
N LYS A 30 -12.34 -2.29 -10.44
CA LYS A 30 -12.22 -1.42 -11.60
C LYS A 30 -11.46 -0.16 -11.16
N ASP A 31 -10.49 0.27 -11.96
CA ASP A 31 -9.65 1.44 -11.72
C ASP A 31 -8.67 1.29 -10.53
N ASP A 32 -8.53 0.07 -9.97
CA ASP A 32 -7.50 -0.24 -8.98
C ASP A 32 -6.10 -0.25 -9.62
N GLU A 33 -5.14 0.33 -8.92
CA GLU A 33 -3.73 0.26 -9.29
C GLU A 33 -3.13 -1.10 -8.91
N VAL A 34 -2.23 -1.60 -9.75
CA VAL A 34 -1.50 -2.84 -9.51
C VAL A 34 0.00 -2.56 -9.59
N GLU A 35 0.73 -3.13 -8.66
CA GLU A 35 2.18 -3.13 -8.65
C GLU A 35 2.68 -4.31 -9.47
N ILE A 36 3.62 -4.06 -10.37
CA ILE A 36 4.25 -5.06 -11.24
C ILE A 36 5.73 -5.08 -10.90
N ILE A 37 6.20 -6.20 -10.36
CA ILE A 37 7.57 -6.39 -9.88
C ILE A 37 8.23 -7.45 -10.75
N LEU A 38 9.46 -7.20 -11.19
CA LEU A 38 10.30 -8.19 -11.87
C LEU A 38 11.13 -8.92 -10.82
N GLU A 39 10.89 -10.23 -10.67
CA GLU A 39 11.60 -11.11 -9.74
C GLU A 39 12.30 -12.19 -10.55
N ASP A 40 13.63 -12.12 -10.65
CA ASP A 40 14.49 -13.03 -11.41
C ASP A 40 13.97 -13.37 -12.83
N ASP A 41 13.20 -14.45 -12.96
CA ASP A 41 12.69 -15.02 -14.20
C ASP A 41 11.17 -14.84 -14.42
N HIS A 42 10.47 -14.16 -13.51
CA HIS A 42 9.03 -13.98 -13.57
C HIS A 42 8.59 -12.58 -13.13
N ILE A 43 7.31 -12.29 -13.41
CA ILE A 43 6.66 -11.04 -13.00
C ILE A 43 5.70 -11.37 -11.86
N GLU A 44 5.86 -10.69 -10.73
CA GLU A 44 4.91 -10.71 -9.63
C GLU A 44 3.95 -9.52 -9.75
N ILE A 45 2.65 -9.78 -9.65
CA ILE A 45 1.61 -8.75 -9.72
C ILE A 45 0.88 -8.69 -8.37
N LYS A 46 0.88 -7.53 -7.74
CA LYS A 46 0.23 -7.27 -6.44
C LYS A 46 -0.80 -6.15 -6.58
N LYS A 47 -1.87 -6.20 -5.78
CA LYS A 47 -2.76 -5.03 -5.61
C LYS A 47 -1.93 -3.91 -5.00
N TYR A 48 -1.86 -2.77 -5.66
CA TYR A 48 -1.15 -1.62 -5.13
C TYR A 48 -1.85 -1.18 -3.84
N LYS A 49 -1.08 -1.14 -2.77
CA LYS A 49 -1.48 -0.48 -1.54
C LYS A 49 -0.54 0.68 -1.41
N GLU A 50 -1.08 1.90 -1.50
CA GLU A 50 -0.34 3.11 -1.15
C GLU A 50 0.44 2.83 0.14
N SER A 51 1.74 3.09 0.13
CA SER A 51 2.60 2.74 1.26
C SER A 51 2.01 3.38 2.50
N ASN A 52 1.49 2.54 3.40
CA ASN A 52 1.06 2.93 4.74
C ASN A 52 2.28 3.21 5.63
N GLU A 53 3.32 3.76 5.01
CA GLU A 53 4.58 4.11 5.64
C GLU A 53 4.32 5.28 6.56
N CYS A 54 4.65 5.08 7.83
CA CYS A 54 4.56 6.13 8.80
C CYS A 54 5.59 7.22 8.48
N LEU A 55 5.13 8.46 8.31
CA LEU A 55 6.01 9.60 8.04
C LEU A 55 7.09 9.81 9.11
N ILE A 56 6.80 9.44 10.37
CA ILE A 56 7.69 9.66 11.51
C ILE A 56 8.70 8.52 11.69
N THR A 57 8.27 7.27 11.48
CA THR A 57 9.10 6.10 11.79
C THR A 57 9.66 5.41 10.54
N GLY A 58 9.17 5.72 9.33
CA GLY A 58 9.52 5.01 8.10
C GLY A 58 9.02 3.56 8.04
N GLU A 59 8.24 3.14 9.03
CA GLU A 59 7.75 1.75 9.13
C GLU A 59 6.38 1.62 8.47
N ILE A 60 6.22 0.58 7.65
CA ILE A 60 4.94 0.17 7.10
C ILE A 60 4.30 -0.81 8.09
N THR A 61 3.30 -0.35 8.84
CA THR A 61 2.53 -1.20 9.74
C THR A 61 1.09 -1.38 9.25
N PRO A 62 0.46 -2.56 9.42
CA PRO A 62 -0.95 -2.75 9.08
C PRO A 62 -1.90 -1.83 9.87
N GLN A 63 -1.43 -1.31 11.01
CA GLN A 63 -2.17 -0.41 11.89
C GLN A 63 -1.90 1.07 11.60
N SER A 64 -1.11 1.41 10.57
CA SER A 64 -0.93 2.80 10.17
C SER A 64 -2.26 3.37 9.70
N ARG A 65 -2.53 4.62 10.07
CA ARG A 65 -3.75 5.34 9.70
C ARG A 65 -3.40 6.63 8.97
N ARG A 66 -4.26 7.01 8.01
CA ARG A 66 -4.25 8.35 7.41
C ARG A 66 -5.00 9.32 8.31
N TYR A 67 -4.37 10.46 8.55
CA TYR A 67 -4.90 11.64 9.22
C TYR A 67 -5.10 12.76 8.17
N ALA A 68 -5.41 13.97 8.62
CA ALA A 68 -5.62 15.12 7.74
C ALA A 68 -4.45 15.35 6.77
N ASN A 69 -4.74 15.81 5.55
CA ASN A 69 -3.75 16.12 4.51
C ASN A 69 -2.83 14.95 4.13
N ASN A 70 -3.35 13.72 4.07
CA ASN A 70 -2.59 12.51 3.71
C ASN A 70 -1.44 12.17 4.66
N LEU A 71 -1.45 12.69 5.89
CA LEU A 71 -0.47 12.33 6.90
C LEU A 71 -0.69 10.87 7.34
N VAL A 72 0.19 9.96 6.93
CA VAL A 72 0.16 8.55 7.35
C VAL A 72 1.02 8.39 8.60
N LEU A 73 0.45 7.84 9.68
CA LEU A 73 1.20 7.55 10.90
C LEU A 73 0.89 6.13 11.41
N SER A 74 1.94 5.41 11.80
CA SER A 74 1.83 4.23 12.64
C SER A 74 1.36 4.62 14.05
N PRO A 75 0.82 3.69 14.85
CA PRO A 75 0.44 3.97 16.24
C PRO A 75 1.62 4.54 17.06
N LEU A 76 2.83 4.08 16.79
CA LEU A 76 4.05 4.54 17.46
C LEU A 76 4.43 5.96 17.00
N GLY A 77 4.43 6.22 15.68
CA GLY A 77 4.69 7.56 15.14
C GLY A 77 3.68 8.61 15.60
N ALA A 78 2.39 8.23 15.71
CA ALA A 78 1.35 9.10 16.25
C ALA A 78 1.61 9.47 17.72
N LYS A 79 2.12 8.53 18.53
CA LYS A 79 2.45 8.79 19.95
C LYS A 79 3.64 9.74 20.09
N ILE A 80 4.67 9.58 19.27
CA ILE A 80 5.84 10.47 19.24
C ILE A 80 5.37 11.90 18.90
N LEU A 81 4.68 12.04 17.76
CA LEU A 81 4.20 13.34 17.29
C LEU A 81 3.27 14.02 18.31
N TYR A 82 2.39 13.27 18.94
CA TYR A 82 1.49 13.79 19.97
C TYR A 82 2.25 14.38 21.17
N ASN A 83 3.29 13.68 21.66
CA ASN A 83 4.09 14.16 22.78
C ASN A 83 4.86 15.43 22.40
N GLU A 84 5.48 15.48 21.21
CA GLU A 84 6.20 16.68 20.76
C GLU A 84 5.30 17.91 20.62
N ILE A 85 4.09 17.74 20.07
CA ILE A 85 3.11 18.84 19.95
C ILE A 85 2.71 19.33 21.34
N LYS A 86 2.43 18.41 22.28
CA LYS A 86 2.02 18.73 23.65
C LYS A 86 3.12 19.46 24.42
N ASP A 87 4.37 19.06 24.26
CA ASP A 87 5.51 19.69 24.93
C ASP A 87 5.80 21.08 24.37
N LYS A 88 5.65 21.26 23.05
CA LYS A 88 5.76 22.58 22.43
C LYS A 88 4.65 23.52 22.89
N GLN A 89 3.41 23.07 23.01
CA GLN A 89 2.30 23.92 23.49
C GLN A 89 2.56 24.51 24.88
N LYS A 90 3.11 23.72 25.82
CA LYS A 90 3.49 24.22 27.15
C LYS A 90 4.56 25.31 27.10
N THR A 91 5.42 25.29 26.10
CA THR A 91 6.50 26.27 25.91
C THR A 91 5.97 27.61 25.38
N PHE A 92 4.81 27.62 24.71
CA PHE A 92 4.17 28.85 24.22
C PHE A 92 3.22 29.49 25.22
N GLU A 93 2.81 28.77 26.26
CA GLU A 93 1.94 29.25 27.35
C GLU A 93 2.72 29.74 28.59
N SER A 94 4.06 29.72 28.54
CA SER A 94 4.98 30.25 29.56
C SER A 94 5.68 31.51 29.06
#